data_AF-A0A391P4D0-F1
#
_entry.id   AF-A0A391P4D0-F1
#
_cell.length_a   1.000
_cell.length_b   1.000
_cell.length_c   1.000
_cell.angle_alpha   90.00
_cell.angle_beta   90.00
_cell.angle_gamma   90.00
#
_symmetry.space_group_name_H-M   'P 1'
#
loop_
_entity.id
_entity.type
_entity.pdbx_description
1 polymer ?
#
loop_
_entity_poly.entity_id
_entity_poly.type
_entity_poly.pdbx_seq_one_letter_code
_entity_poly.pdbx_strand_id
1 'polypeptide(L)' 'MYINGKELEEEKTASKIESAGIAEEEVTLAGDEYFVLGDNRSASMDSRDADIGNVKRSEIYGKAWIRVSPISRFGFLKK' A
#
# COMPACT_ATOMS: atom_id res chain seq x y z
N MET A 1 -0.32 5.26 -11.25
CA MET A 1 -1.26 4.17 -10.91
C MET A 1 -2.67 4.68 -11.10
N TYR A 2 -3.60 3.84 -11.54
CA TYR A 2 -5.01 4.22 -11.68
C TYR A 2 -5.85 3.41 -10.69
N ILE A 3 -6.77 4.07 -10.00
CA ILE A 3 -7.75 3.41 -9.11
C ILE A 3 -9.14 3.79 -9.64
N ASN A 4 -9.91 2.78 -10.08
CA ASN A 4 -11.22 2.96 -10.70
C ASN A 4 -11.18 3.98 -11.87
N GLY A 5 -10.18 3.85 -12.75
CA GLY A 5 -9.98 4.73 -13.91
C GLY A 5 -9.47 6.14 -13.59
N LYS A 6 -9.31 6.51 -12.30
CA LYS A 6 -8.74 7.80 -11.90
C LYS A 6 -7.26 7.65 -11.59
N GLU A 7 -6.42 8.48 -12.21
CA GLU A 7 -5.00 8.55 -11.87
C GLU A 7 -4.85 8.96 -10.39
N LEU A 8 -4.09 8.16 -9.65
CA LEU A 8 -3.74 8.49 -8.28
C LEU A 8 -2.54 9.44 -8.28
N GLU A 9 -2.75 10.65 -7.76
CA GLU A 9 -1.65 11.52 -7.38
C GLU A 9 -0.97 10.95 -6.13
N GLU A 10 0.20 10.33 -6.31
CA GLU A 10 0.92 9.71 -5.20
C GLU A 10 1.70 10.74 -4.36
N GLU A 11 1.70 10.53 -3.04
CA GLU A 11 2.59 11.22 -2.12
C GLU A 11 4.06 10.94 -2.50
N LYS A 12 4.90 11.99 -2.45
CA LYS A 12 6.33 11.92 -2.83
C LYS A 12 7.19 10.97 -1.98
N THR A 13 6.61 10.37 -0.94
CA THR A 13 7.30 9.48 -0.01
C THR A 13 7.46 8.06 -0.52
N ALA A 14 6.63 7.62 -1.49
CA ALA A 14 6.75 6.30 -2.07
C ALA A 14 7.88 6.24 -3.11
N SER A 15 8.66 5.15 -3.13
CA SER A 15 9.62 4.93 -4.20
C SER A 15 8.91 4.53 -5.51
N LYS A 16 9.64 4.60 -6.64
CA LYS A 16 9.07 4.25 -7.94
C LYS A 16 8.74 2.76 -8.00
N ILE A 17 7.68 2.43 -8.72
CA ILE A 17 7.31 1.07 -9.06
C ILE A 17 8.20 0.63 -10.23
N GLU A 18 9.09 -0.33 -9.99
CA GLU A 18 9.94 -0.92 -11.03
C GLU A 18 9.21 -2.06 -11.79
N SER A 19 8.30 -2.77 -11.11
CA SER A 19 7.41 -3.77 -11.71
C SER A 19 6.05 -3.72 -11.02
N ALA A 20 4.99 -3.81 -11.84
CA ALA A 20 3.61 -3.82 -11.36
C ALA A 20 3.12 -5.23 -10.98
N GLY A 21 3.85 -6.28 -11.38
CA GLY A 21 3.50 -7.67 -11.04
C GLY A 21 2.10 -8.03 -11.52
N ILE A 22 1.28 -8.63 -10.66
CA ILE A 22 -0.11 -8.98 -11.02
C ILE A 22 -0.98 -7.76 -11.33
N ALA A 23 -0.56 -6.56 -10.92
CA ALA A 23 -1.25 -5.30 -11.21
C ALA A 23 -0.82 -4.65 -12.53
N GLU A 24 -0.09 -5.38 -13.40
CA GLU A 24 0.01 -5.03 -14.82
C GLU A 24 -1.36 -5.10 -15.51
N GLU A 25 -2.22 -6.00 -15.04
CA GLU A 25 -3.62 -6.12 -15.43
C GLU A 25 -4.53 -5.50 -14.36
N GLU A 26 -5.79 -5.21 -14.72
CA GLU A 26 -6.76 -4.65 -13.78
C GLU A 26 -7.08 -5.64 -12.65
N VAL A 27 -6.93 -5.19 -11.40
CA VAL A 27 -7.27 -5.97 -10.21
C VAL A 27 -8.60 -5.46 -9.63
N THR A 28 -9.62 -6.33 -9.61
CA THR A 28 -10.89 -6.06 -8.94
C THR A 28 -10.86 -6.61 -7.51
N LEU A 29 -11.19 -5.77 -6.53
CA LEU A 29 -11.28 -6.16 -5.12
C LEU A 29 -12.69 -6.56 -4.73
N ALA A 30 -12.83 -7.61 -3.92
CA ALA A 30 -14.06 -7.86 -3.18
C ALA A 30 -14.28 -6.79 -2.09
N GLY A 31 -15.50 -6.71 -1.55
CA GLY A 31 -15.85 -5.70 -0.53
C GLY A 31 -15.08 -5.82 0.79
N ASP A 32 -14.41 -6.95 1.03
CA ASP A 32 -13.59 -7.23 2.21
C ASP A 32 -12.10 -7.36 1.89
N GLU A 33 -11.66 -6.96 0.70
CA GLU A 33 -10.29 -7.07 0.23
C GLU A 33 -9.58 -5.71 0.13
N TYR A 34 -8.27 -5.77 0.29
CA TYR A 34 -7.36 -4.64 0.21
C TYR A 34 -6.20 -5.02 -0.70
N PHE A 35 -5.89 -4.14 -1.65
CA PHE A 35 -4.62 -4.16 -2.36
C PHE A 35 -3.63 -3.30 -1.59
N VAL A 36 -2.62 -3.92 -0.98
CA VAL A 36 -1.64 -3.22 -0.14
C VAL A 36 -0.33 -3.00 -0.89
N LEU A 37 0.28 -1.84 -0.67
CA LEU A 37 1.54 -1.44 -1.27
C LEU A 37 2.49 -0.96 -0.18
N GLY A 38 3.72 -1.44 -0.19
CA GLY A 38 4.76 -0.91 0.69
C GLY A 38 5.25 0.46 0.20
N ASP A 39 5.65 1.34 1.12
CA ASP A 39 6.21 2.65 0.75
C ASP A 39 7.51 2.50 -0.07
N ASN A 40 8.31 1.47 0.24
CA ASN A 40 9.49 1.11 -0.54
C ASN A 40 9.13 0.14 -1.68
N ARG A 41 8.42 0.65 -2.69
CA ARG A 41 7.87 -0.10 -3.83
C ARG A 41 8.86 -1.00 -4.55
N SER A 42 10.11 -0.61 -4.68
CA SER A 42 11.12 -1.40 -5.39
C SER A 42 11.63 -2.61 -4.60
N ALA A 43 11.41 -2.66 -3.28
CA ALA A 43 11.92 -3.73 -2.41
C ALA A 43 10.84 -4.37 -1.52
N SER A 44 9.57 -3.99 -1.71
CA SER A 44 8.44 -4.49 -0.95
C SER A 44 7.84 -5.71 -1.64
N MET A 45 7.70 -6.81 -0.89
CA MET A 45 6.84 -7.93 -1.24
C MET A 45 5.44 -7.60 -0.72
N ASP A 46 4.59 -7.11 -1.61
CA ASP A 46 3.24 -6.63 -1.31
C ASP A 46 2.24 -7.21 -2.32
N SER A 47 1.01 -6.68 -2.39
CA SER A 47 -0.07 -7.27 -3.21
C SER A 47 0.24 -7.36 -4.71
N ARG A 48 1.30 -6.71 -5.21
CA ARG A 48 1.77 -6.90 -6.59
C ARG A 48 2.39 -8.28 -6.83
N ASP A 49 2.86 -8.94 -5.78
CA ASP A 49 3.38 -10.30 -5.85
C ASP A 49 2.21 -11.31 -5.84
N ALA A 50 2.23 -12.27 -6.77
CA ALA A 50 1.17 -13.27 -6.91
C ALA A 50 1.07 -14.20 -5.68
N ASP A 51 2.17 -14.40 -4.95
CA ASP A 51 2.19 -15.22 -3.73
C ASP A 51 1.52 -14.49 -2.54
N ILE A 52 1.36 -13.16 -2.62
CA ILE A 52 0.69 -12.33 -1.59
C ILE A 52 -0.73 -11.98 -2.02
N GLY A 53 -0.89 -11.34 -3.18
CA GLY A 53 -2.17 -10.93 -3.72
C GLY A 53 -2.99 -10.00 -2.80
N ASN A 54 -4.31 -10.08 -2.92
CA ASN A 54 -5.24 -9.26 -2.13
C ASN A 54 -5.27 -9.73 -0.66
N VAL A 55 -5.30 -8.78 0.26
CA VAL A 55 -5.36 -9.02 1.71
C VAL A 55 -6.80 -8.88 2.22
N LYS A 56 -7.28 -9.85 3.00
CA LYS A 56 -8.61 -9.79 3.61
C LYS A 56 -8.64 -8.83 4.79
N ARG A 57 -9.79 -8.19 5.00
CA ARG A 57 -10.00 -7.28 6.14
C ARG A 57 -9.68 -7.94 7.48
N SER A 58 -9.97 -9.23 7.62
CA SER A 58 -9.71 -10.03 8.82
C SER A 58 -8.23 -10.20 9.14
N GLU A 59 -7.35 -10.03 8.15
CA GLU A 59 -5.89 -10.15 8.32
C GLU A 59 -5.26 -8.82 8.76
N ILE A 60 -6.01 -7.72 8.70
CA ILE A 60 -5.56 -6.38 9.10
C ILE A 60 -5.87 -6.16 10.57
N TYR A 61 -4.86 -6.32 11.43
CA TYR A 61 -4.99 -6.12 12.88
C TYR A 61 -5.28 -4.68 13.29
N GLY A 62 -4.78 -3.68 12.55
CA GLY A 62 -4.97 -2.28 12.92
C GLY A 62 -4.24 -1.30 12.00
N LYS A 63 -4.41 0.00 12.30
CA LYS A 63 -3.74 1.10 11.60
C LYS A 63 -2.64 1.68 12.48
N ALA A 64 -1.46 1.95 11.92
CA ALA A 64 -0.44 2.71 12.62
C ALA A 64 -0.95 4.14 12.91
N TRP A 65 -0.85 4.57 14.17
CA TRP A 65 -1.43 5.85 14.62
C TRP A 65 -0.45 6.74 15.38
N ILE A 66 0.72 6.23 15.78
CA ILE A 66 1.77 7.00 16.47
C ILE A 66 3.15 6.72 15.85
N ARG A 67 3.96 7.77 15.70
CA ARG A 67 5.39 7.67 15.40
C ARG A 67 6.17 7.97 16.68
N VAL A 68 7.00 7.03 17.10
CA VAL A 68 7.83 7.14 18.31
C VAL A 68 9.25 7.63 18.02
N SER A 69 9.78 7.36 16.82
CA SER A 69 11.15 7.70 16.42
C SER A 69 11.21 8.26 14.99
N PRO A 70 12.15 9.18 14.68
CA PRO A 70 13.03 9.90 15.63
C PRO A 70 12.24 10.83 16.55
N ILE A 71 12.79 11.15 17.73
CA ILE A 71 12.11 11.98 18.76
C ILE A 71 11.64 13.32 18.19
N SER A 72 12.39 13.92 17.25
CA SER A 72 12.02 15.16 16.55
C SER A 72 10.73 15.07 15.73
N ARG A 73 10.25 13.85 15.45
CA ARG A 73 9.00 13.57 14.73
C ARG A 73 8.02 12.76 15.57
N PHE A 74 8.21 12.73 16.89
CA PHE A 74 7.29 12.05 17.81
C PHE A 74 5.89 12.65 17.71
N GLY A 75 4.87 11.80 17.63
CA GLY A 75 3.48 12.23 17.67
C GLY A 75 2.54 11.35 16.85
N PHE A 76 1.28 11.76 16.78
CA PHE A 76 0.26 11.05 16.03
C PHE A 76 0.44 11.20 14.52
N LEU A 77 0.21 10.12 13.78
CA LEU A 77 0.16 10.17 12.32
C LEU A 77 -1.11 10.90 11.88
N LYS A 78 -0.97 11.88 10.99
CA LYS A 78 -2.11 12.61 10.43
C LYS A 78 -2.96 11.66 9.59
N LYS A 79 -4.28 11.90 9.59
CA LYS A 79 -5.24 11.13 8.79
C LYS A 79 -5.17 11.49 7.32
#